data_AF-A0A7D3WMA2-F1
#
_entry.id   AF-A0A7D3WMA2-F1
#
_cell.length_a   1.000
_cell.length_b   1.000
_cell.length_c   1.000
_cell.angle_alpha   90.00
_cell.angle_beta   90.00
_cell.angle_gamma   90.00
#
_symmetry.space_group_name_H-M   'P 1'
#
loop_
_entity.id
_entity.type
_entity.pdbx_description
1 polymer ?
#
loop_
_entity_poly.entity_id
_entity_poly.type
_entity_poly.pdbx_seq_one_letter_code
_entity_poly.pdbx_strand_id
1 'polypeptide(L)'
;MMGHTMRKVHTLPGTTFSNPQQRGAYDSEKMAALTLQEFEQWLTTYLTEVYHKRVHSMTHQTPYARFRAGILGTPDQPGIGLPERYYDERQVRLDFMPAIERSVQREGVQVDHIHYFADVLRSYVNRRASGSGKQGGKQRLTFKRDPRDLSVLHMLEPGTNLYHRIPYRNTSRPSISIWEQRAAIRQLKQQGQSRWMKIAFLLLSTECERKY
;
A
#
# COMPACT_ATOMS: atom_id res chain seq x y z
N MET A 1 -11.02 16.82 7.63
CA MET A 1 -11.30 16.28 6.28
C MET A 1 -11.97 14.91 6.33
N MET A 2 -11.37 13.88 6.96
CA MET A 2 -11.90 12.50 6.94
C MET A 2 -13.35 12.33 7.43
N GLY A 3 -13.74 12.96 8.55
CA GLY A 3 -15.09 12.74 9.12
C GLY A 3 -16.26 13.28 8.27
N HIS A 4 -16.09 14.41 7.57
CA HIS A 4 -17.17 15.00 6.76
C HIS A 4 -17.34 14.26 5.42
N THR A 5 -16.25 13.83 4.80
CA THR A 5 -16.29 13.03 3.57
C THR A 5 -16.91 11.66 3.86
N MET A 6 -16.57 11.01 4.97
CA MET A 6 -17.17 9.72 5.34
C MET A 6 -18.67 9.81 5.60
N ARG A 7 -19.18 10.90 6.20
CA ARG A 7 -20.64 11.13 6.29
C ARG A 7 -21.31 11.15 4.93
N LYS A 8 -20.67 11.72 3.91
CA LYS A 8 -21.22 11.77 2.55
C LYS A 8 -21.10 10.43 1.83
N VAL A 9 -20.03 9.68 2.05
CA VAL A 9 -19.93 8.29 1.55
C VAL A 9 -21.07 7.43 2.13
N HIS A 10 -21.41 7.61 3.40
CA HIS A 10 -22.56 6.93 4.04
C HIS A 10 -23.95 7.38 3.53
N THR A 11 -24.03 8.35 2.61
CA THR A 11 -25.29 8.68 1.93
C THR A 11 -25.49 7.94 0.61
N LEU A 12 -24.46 7.21 0.15
CA LEU A 12 -24.54 6.41 -1.06
C LEU A 12 -25.29 5.09 -0.84
N PRO A 13 -25.97 4.57 -1.87
CA PRO A 13 -26.57 3.25 -1.79
C PRO A 13 -25.50 2.16 -1.63
N GLY A 14 -25.81 1.10 -0.88
CA GLY A 14 -24.87 0.00 -0.63
C GLY A 14 -23.77 0.29 0.41
N THR A 15 -23.87 1.40 1.15
CA THR A 15 -22.93 1.66 2.26
C THR A 15 -23.05 0.59 3.36
N THR A 16 -21.91 0.10 3.85
CA THR A 16 -21.87 -0.68 5.09
C THR A 16 -21.90 0.26 6.29
N PHE A 17 -22.68 -0.08 7.31
CA PHE A 17 -22.75 0.71 8.55
C PHE A 17 -21.42 0.63 9.31
N SER A 18 -21.04 1.74 9.95
CA SER A 18 -19.79 1.84 10.72
C SER A 18 -19.81 1.02 12.03
N ASN A 19 -20.97 0.46 12.40
CA ASN A 19 -21.20 -0.30 13.64
C ASN A 19 -21.40 -1.81 13.35
N PRO A 20 -20.58 -2.71 13.93
CA PRO A 20 -20.74 -4.16 13.83
C PRO A 20 -22.13 -4.68 14.26
N GLN A 21 -22.78 -4.09 15.27
CA GLN A 21 -24.14 -4.49 15.69
C GLN A 21 -25.23 -4.09 14.67
N GLN A 22 -25.04 -2.98 13.94
CA GLN A 22 -25.96 -2.58 12.86
C GLN A 22 -25.76 -3.40 11.58
N ARG A 23 -24.60 -4.06 11.47
CA ARG A 23 -24.22 -4.84 10.30
C ARG A 23 -24.84 -6.24 10.29
N GLY A 24 -25.26 -6.78 11.44
CA GLY A 24 -26.15 -7.95 11.59
C GLY A 24 -26.09 -8.98 10.45
N ALA A 25 -27.21 -9.14 9.73
CA ALA A 25 -27.39 -10.05 8.58
C ALA A 25 -27.20 -9.34 7.21
N TYR A 26 -26.43 -8.24 7.16
CA TYR A 26 -26.27 -7.43 5.95
C TYR A 26 -25.42 -8.15 4.90
N ASP A 27 -26.08 -8.66 3.86
CA ASP A 27 -25.46 -9.27 2.68
C ASP A 27 -24.81 -8.17 1.81
N SER A 28 -23.52 -7.95 2.02
CA SER A 28 -22.77 -6.88 1.35
C SER A 28 -22.60 -7.12 -0.15
N GLU A 29 -22.67 -8.37 -0.60
CA GLU A 29 -22.55 -8.72 -2.02
C GLU A 29 -23.86 -8.44 -2.76
N LYS A 30 -25.02 -8.74 -2.16
CA LYS A 30 -26.33 -8.44 -2.77
C LYS A 30 -26.72 -6.97 -2.74
N MET A 31 -26.18 -6.21 -1.78
CA MET A 31 -26.52 -4.80 -1.59
C MET A 31 -25.51 -3.84 -2.23
N ALA A 32 -24.52 -4.35 -2.96
CA ALA A 32 -23.59 -3.54 -3.73
C ALA A 32 -24.32 -2.79 -4.85
N ALA A 33 -24.49 -1.49 -4.68
CA ALA A 33 -25.27 -0.65 -5.60
C ALA A 33 -24.40 0.16 -6.58
N LEU A 34 -23.08 0.21 -6.34
CA LEU A 34 -22.11 0.91 -7.17
C LEU A 34 -20.93 0.00 -7.47
N THR A 35 -20.47 0.01 -8.71
CA THR A 35 -19.17 -0.49 -9.09
C THR A 35 -18.06 0.42 -8.52
N LEU A 36 -16.83 -0.10 -8.45
CA LEU A 36 -15.69 0.69 -7.99
C LEU A 36 -15.48 1.95 -8.84
N GLN A 37 -15.64 1.82 -10.17
CA GLN A 37 -15.47 2.93 -11.11
C GLN A 37 -16.53 4.03 -10.89
N GLU A 38 -17.80 3.66 -10.68
CA GLU A 38 -18.86 4.63 -10.38
C GLU A 38 -18.61 5.35 -9.05
N PHE A 39 -18.14 4.62 -8.04
CA PHE A 39 -17.76 5.22 -6.77
C PHE A 39 -16.57 6.19 -6.92
N GLU A 40 -15.54 5.81 -7.67
CA GLU A 40 -14.38 6.67 -7.95
C GLU A 40 -14.79 7.96 -8.68
N GLN A 41 -15.68 7.85 -9.66
CA GLN A 41 -16.22 9.02 -10.38
C GLN A 41 -17.03 9.93 -9.46
N TRP A 42 -17.91 9.35 -8.65
CA TRP A 42 -18.68 10.11 -7.66
C TRP A 42 -17.77 10.81 -6.65
N LEU A 43 -16.77 10.09 -6.11
CA LEU A 43 -15.86 10.62 -5.10
C LEU A 43 -15.02 11.77 -5.67
N THR A 44 -14.52 11.60 -6.89
CA THR A 44 -13.75 12.64 -7.60
C THR A 44 -14.59 13.88 -7.79
N THR A 45 -15.83 13.73 -8.27
CA THR A 45 -16.77 14.85 -8.46
C THR A 45 -17.08 15.53 -7.13
N TYR A 46 -17.40 14.76 -6.09
CA TYR A 46 -17.69 15.31 -4.77
C TYR A 46 -16.51 16.09 -4.19
N LEU A 47 -15.28 15.58 -4.30
CA LEU A 47 -14.10 16.27 -3.78
C LEU A 47 -13.80 17.55 -4.56
N THR A 48 -13.77 17.49 -5.90
CA THR A 48 -13.34 18.60 -6.76
C THR A 48 -14.40 19.70 -6.89
N GLU A 49 -15.67 19.30 -7.05
CA GLU A 49 -16.76 20.23 -7.36
C GLU A 49 -17.55 20.67 -6.14
N VAL A 50 -17.58 19.88 -5.06
CA VAL A 50 -18.38 20.20 -3.87
C VAL A 50 -17.51 20.55 -2.68
N TYR A 51 -16.65 19.63 -2.22
CA TYR A 51 -15.92 19.80 -0.96
C TYR A 51 -14.97 20.99 -0.98
N HIS A 52 -14.10 21.08 -2.00
CA HIS A 52 -13.10 22.15 -2.07
C HIS A 52 -13.70 23.53 -2.39
N LYS A 53 -14.92 23.59 -2.95
CA LYS A 53 -15.61 24.82 -3.34
C LYS A 53 -16.61 25.31 -2.30
N ARG A 54 -17.02 24.47 -1.34
CA ARG A 54 -17.94 24.86 -0.27
C ARG A 54 -17.23 25.68 0.80
N VAL A 55 -17.87 26.77 1.24
CA VAL A 55 -17.39 27.57 2.38
C VAL A 55 -17.44 26.72 3.64
N HIS A 56 -16.30 26.59 4.31
CA HIS A 56 -16.21 25.85 5.56
C HIS A 56 -16.55 26.76 6.73
N SER A 57 -17.50 26.35 7.57
CA SER A 57 -18.06 27.20 8.64
C SER A 57 -17.02 27.75 9.60
N MET A 58 -15.99 26.96 9.93
CA MET A 58 -14.92 27.36 10.86
C MET A 58 -13.92 28.37 10.26
N THR A 59 -13.67 28.33 8.96
CA THR A 59 -12.65 29.18 8.32
C THR A 59 -13.26 30.30 7.48
N HIS A 60 -14.58 30.35 7.35
CA HIS A 60 -15.35 31.28 6.51
C HIS A 60 -14.83 31.42 5.07
N GLN A 61 -14.09 30.42 4.61
CA GLN A 61 -13.41 30.36 3.33
C GLN A 61 -13.52 28.95 2.77
N THR A 62 -13.40 28.83 1.45
CA THR A 62 -13.34 27.52 0.80
C THR A 62 -11.93 26.93 0.97
N PRO A 63 -11.78 25.60 1.09
CA PRO A 63 -10.48 24.96 1.09
C PRO A 63 -9.63 25.34 -0.13
N TYR A 64 -10.26 25.48 -1.31
CA TYR A 64 -9.60 25.91 -2.53
C TYR A 64 -9.00 27.32 -2.41
N ALA A 65 -9.78 28.29 -1.92
CA ALA A 65 -9.30 29.68 -1.78
C ALA A 65 -8.13 29.78 -0.80
N ARG A 66 -8.20 29.06 0.32
CA ARG A 66 -7.13 29.03 1.33
C ARG A 66 -5.87 28.34 0.82
N PHE A 67 -6.02 27.23 0.08
CA PHE A 67 -4.88 26.56 -0.57
C PHE A 67 -4.21 27.48 -1.60
N ARG A 68 -5.00 28.11 -2.47
CA ARG A 68 -4.51 29.05 -3.48
C ARG A 68 -3.78 30.23 -2.86
N ALA A 69 -4.31 30.81 -1.78
CA ALA A 69 -3.66 31.88 -1.03
C ALA A 69 -2.33 31.43 -0.41
N GLY A 70 -2.23 30.19 0.11
CA GLY A 70 -0.97 29.66 0.62
C GLY A 70 0.12 29.51 -0.44
N ILE A 71 -0.27 29.10 -1.66
CA ILE A 71 0.68 28.92 -2.78
C ILE A 71 1.08 30.25 -3.42
N LEU A 72 0.10 31.08 -3.77
CA LEU A 72 0.31 32.31 -4.55
C LEU A 72 0.52 33.56 -3.68
N GLY A 73 0.18 33.48 -2.40
CA GLY A 73 0.18 34.60 -1.49
C GLY A 73 -1.11 35.42 -1.51
N THR A 74 -1.15 36.37 -0.61
CA THR A 74 -2.14 37.46 -0.52
C THR A 74 -1.38 38.80 -0.54
N PRO A 75 -2.08 39.94 -0.68
CA PRO A 75 -1.42 41.25 -0.59
C PRO A 75 -0.61 41.44 0.70
N ASP A 76 -1.06 40.84 1.80
CA ASP A 76 -0.47 41.00 3.14
C ASP A 76 0.53 39.89 3.50
N GLN A 77 0.56 38.77 2.76
CA GLN A 77 1.41 37.62 3.07
C GLN A 77 1.94 36.95 1.79
N PRO A 78 3.26 36.84 1.61
CA PRO A 78 3.82 36.13 0.47
C PRO A 78 3.48 34.63 0.53
N GLY A 79 3.20 34.05 -0.64
CA GLY A 79 2.95 32.61 -0.78
C GLY A 79 4.25 31.81 -0.75
N ILE A 80 4.12 30.48 -0.58
CA ILE A 80 5.27 29.57 -0.59
C ILE A 80 5.81 29.27 -2.01
N GLY A 81 5.12 29.75 -3.04
CA GLY A 81 5.44 29.44 -4.43
C GLY A 81 4.90 28.06 -4.87
N LEU A 82 5.00 27.77 -6.16
CA LEU A 82 4.63 26.46 -6.68
C LEU A 82 5.65 25.41 -6.21
N PRO A 83 5.21 24.28 -5.63
CA PRO A 83 6.12 23.21 -5.27
C PRO A 83 6.80 22.64 -6.52
N GLU A 84 8.00 22.10 -6.34
CA GLU A 84 8.73 21.43 -7.40
C GLU A 84 7.89 20.28 -7.98
N ARG A 85 7.82 20.21 -9.31
CA ARG A 85 7.12 19.12 -9.99
C ARG A 85 8.06 17.91 -10.05
N TYR A 86 7.71 16.85 -9.32
CA TYR A 86 8.35 15.55 -9.48
C TYR A 86 7.86 14.92 -10.79
N TYR A 87 8.74 14.81 -11.78
CA TYR A 87 8.42 14.20 -13.08
C TYR A 87 8.60 12.68 -13.10
N ASP A 88 9.26 12.10 -12.08
CA ASP A 88 9.43 10.65 -11.98
C ASP A 88 8.22 9.99 -11.30
N GLU A 89 7.21 9.66 -12.11
CA GLU A 89 6.01 8.93 -11.65
C GLU A 89 6.35 7.62 -10.93
N ARG A 90 7.41 6.93 -11.36
CA ARG A 90 7.83 5.67 -10.76
C ARG A 90 8.37 5.90 -9.36
N GLN A 91 9.21 6.92 -9.17
CA GLN A 91 9.75 7.27 -7.86
C GLN A 91 8.64 7.68 -6.90
N VAL A 92 7.72 8.55 -7.33
CA VAL A 92 6.55 8.94 -6.53
C VAL A 92 5.76 7.70 -6.13
N ARG A 93 5.43 6.81 -7.08
CA ARG A 93 4.71 5.57 -6.77
C ARG A 93 5.43 4.75 -5.69
N LEU A 94 6.74 4.58 -5.79
CA LEU A 94 7.54 3.80 -4.83
C LEU A 94 7.61 4.47 -3.44
N ASP A 95 7.72 5.79 -3.39
CA ASP A 95 7.80 6.53 -2.14
C ASP A 95 6.50 6.39 -1.33
N PHE A 96 5.35 6.38 -1.99
CA PHE A 96 4.04 6.17 -1.38
C PHE A 96 3.66 4.68 -1.15
N MET A 97 4.48 3.72 -1.59
CA MET A 97 4.22 2.31 -1.30
C MET A 97 4.45 1.98 0.19
N PRO A 98 3.72 0.99 0.75
CA PRO A 98 3.97 0.45 2.08
C PRO A 98 5.43 0.01 2.26
N ALA A 99 6.05 0.48 3.34
CA ALA A 99 7.42 0.14 3.70
C ALA A 99 7.49 -1.02 4.70
N ILE A 100 8.49 -1.87 4.55
CA ILE A 100 8.77 -3.03 5.39
C ILE A 100 10.28 -3.05 5.66
N GLU A 101 10.68 -3.15 6.92
CA GLU A 101 12.09 -3.24 7.28
C GLU A 101 12.52 -4.69 7.53
N ARG A 102 13.54 -5.16 6.81
CA ARG A 102 14.12 -6.50 7.00
C ARG A 102 15.63 -6.48 6.91
N SER A 103 16.28 -7.42 7.60
CA SER A 103 17.70 -7.68 7.40
C SER A 103 17.91 -8.65 6.24
N VAL A 104 19.03 -8.50 5.55
CA VAL A 104 19.42 -9.38 4.45
C VAL A 104 20.21 -10.56 5.03
N GLN A 105 19.74 -11.77 4.74
CA GLN A 105 20.40 -13.03 5.11
C GLN A 105 21.13 -13.63 3.91
N ARG A 106 21.91 -14.69 4.14
CA ARG A 106 22.65 -15.40 3.09
C ARG A 106 21.74 -15.89 1.96
N GLU A 107 20.53 -16.32 2.32
CA GLU A 107 19.51 -16.82 1.39
C GLU A 107 18.65 -15.71 0.76
N GLY A 108 18.97 -14.44 1.02
CA GLY A 108 18.22 -13.27 0.58
C GLY A 108 17.35 -12.66 1.69
N VAL A 109 16.16 -12.20 1.31
CA VAL A 109 15.20 -11.55 2.22
C VAL A 109 13.91 -12.36 2.24
N GLN A 110 13.31 -12.51 3.42
CA GLN A 110 12.02 -13.19 3.59
C GLN A 110 10.95 -12.22 4.09
N VAL A 111 9.83 -12.14 3.36
CA VAL A 111 8.66 -11.35 3.72
C VAL A 111 7.41 -12.20 3.46
N ASP A 112 6.50 -12.30 4.44
CA ASP A 112 5.25 -13.06 4.34
C ASP A 112 5.41 -14.49 3.79
N HIS A 113 6.44 -15.19 4.28
CA HIS A 113 6.82 -16.56 3.87
C HIS A 113 7.33 -16.69 2.42
N ILE A 114 7.56 -15.57 1.73
CA ILE A 114 8.14 -15.53 0.39
C ILE A 114 9.61 -15.13 0.49
N HIS A 115 10.46 -15.82 -0.25
CA HIS A 115 11.89 -15.52 -0.36
C HIS A 115 12.17 -14.72 -1.62
N TYR A 116 12.98 -13.68 -1.47
CA TYR A 116 13.39 -12.75 -2.51
C TYR A 116 14.91 -12.71 -2.60
N PHE A 117 15.43 -12.59 -3.81
CA PHE A 117 16.87 -12.51 -4.02
C PHE A 117 17.22 -11.70 -5.28
N ALA A 118 18.26 -10.89 -5.17
CA ALA A 118 18.94 -10.24 -6.29
C ALA A 118 20.41 -10.02 -5.89
N ASP A 119 21.32 -9.95 -6.86
CA ASP A 119 22.76 -9.86 -6.58
C ASP A 119 23.16 -8.59 -5.80
N VAL A 120 22.42 -7.49 -5.96
CA VAL A 120 22.61 -6.26 -5.19
C VAL A 120 22.52 -6.49 -3.68
N LEU A 121 21.77 -7.52 -3.23
CA LEU A 121 21.66 -7.85 -1.81
C LEU A 121 22.96 -8.38 -1.21
N ARG A 122 23.88 -8.92 -2.02
CA ARG A 122 25.11 -9.58 -1.54
C ARG A 122 25.97 -8.65 -0.69
N SER A 123 26.04 -7.38 -1.04
CA SER A 123 26.79 -6.34 -0.31
C SER A 123 26.18 -6.01 1.07
N TYR A 124 24.95 -6.45 1.32
CA TYR A 124 24.21 -6.20 2.56
C TYR A 124 24.02 -7.47 3.41
N VAL A 125 24.46 -8.65 2.94
CA VAL A 125 24.31 -9.92 3.64
C VAL A 125 25.06 -9.87 4.98
N ASN A 126 24.32 -10.11 6.07
CA ASN A 126 24.85 -10.09 7.44
C ASN A 126 25.61 -8.81 7.84
N ARG A 127 25.38 -7.70 7.13
CA ARG A 127 25.93 -6.40 7.48
C ARG A 127 25.37 -5.98 8.83
N ARG A 128 26.21 -5.35 9.67
CA ARG A 128 25.80 -4.85 11.00
C ARG A 128 25.31 -3.42 10.88
N ALA A 129 24.40 -3.03 11.76
CA ALA A 129 23.97 -1.64 11.85
C ALA A 129 25.16 -0.74 12.22
N SER A 130 25.23 0.46 11.61
CA SER A 130 26.30 1.42 11.89
C SER A 130 26.31 1.81 13.37
N GLY A 131 27.49 1.98 13.96
CA GLY A 131 27.66 2.32 15.38
C GLY A 131 27.35 1.19 16.36
N SER A 132 27.00 0.00 15.88
CA SER A 132 26.72 -1.15 16.71
C SER A 132 28.00 -2.01 16.80
N GLY A 133 28.61 -2.12 17.98
CA GLY A 133 29.84 -2.90 18.19
C GLY A 133 29.70 -4.39 17.87
N LYS A 134 30.59 -5.25 18.40
CA LYS A 134 30.52 -6.72 18.18
C LYS A 134 29.19 -7.36 18.61
N GLN A 135 28.43 -6.70 19.50
CA GLN A 135 27.10 -7.09 19.98
C GLN A 135 25.93 -6.47 19.18
N GLY A 136 26.23 -5.74 18.11
CA GLY A 136 25.25 -5.02 17.30
C GLY A 136 24.32 -5.91 16.48
N GLY A 137 23.05 -5.51 16.40
CA GLY A 137 22.06 -6.13 15.53
C GLY A 137 22.43 -6.05 14.04
N LYS A 138 21.83 -6.92 13.23
CA LYS A 138 21.96 -6.87 11.76
C LYS A 138 21.35 -5.57 11.23
N GLN A 139 21.97 -4.98 10.21
CA GLN A 139 21.43 -3.84 9.50
C GLN A 139 20.07 -4.24 8.89
N ARG A 140 19.07 -3.39 9.14
CA ARG A 140 17.76 -3.49 8.51
C ARG A 140 17.70 -2.50 7.37
N LEU A 141 17.21 -2.96 6.22
CA LEU A 141 16.97 -2.14 5.04
C LEU A 141 15.48 -1.96 4.83
N THR A 142 15.12 -0.86 4.20
CA THR A 142 13.74 -0.53 3.84
C THR A 142 13.40 -1.15 2.49
N PHE A 143 12.33 -1.93 2.47
CA PHE A 143 11.75 -2.52 1.28
C PHE A 143 10.36 -1.95 1.07
N LYS A 144 10.06 -1.51 -0.15
CA LYS A 144 8.74 -1.12 -0.60
C LYS A 144 8.10 -2.29 -1.36
N ARG A 145 6.80 -2.46 -1.21
CA ARG A 145 6.06 -3.53 -1.89
C ARG A 145 4.68 -3.06 -2.31
N ASP A 146 4.26 -3.44 -3.51
CA ASP A 146 2.88 -3.30 -3.93
C ASP A 146 2.02 -4.39 -3.27
N PRO A 147 0.99 -4.05 -2.47
CA PRO A 147 0.09 -5.06 -1.92
C PRO A 147 -0.67 -5.88 -2.97
N ARG A 148 -0.80 -5.36 -4.19
CA ARG A 148 -1.50 -6.00 -5.32
C ARG A 148 -0.60 -6.96 -6.09
N ASP A 149 0.72 -6.76 -6.02
CA ASP A 149 1.73 -7.55 -6.72
C ASP A 149 2.94 -7.82 -5.81
N LEU A 150 3.04 -9.06 -5.33
CA LEU A 150 4.13 -9.51 -4.47
C LEU A 150 5.38 -9.96 -5.24
N SER A 151 5.40 -9.97 -6.57
CA SER A 151 6.50 -10.52 -7.38
C SER A 151 7.84 -9.84 -7.16
N VAL A 152 7.83 -8.57 -6.76
CA VAL A 152 9.02 -7.75 -6.59
C VAL A 152 8.95 -6.95 -5.30
N LEU A 153 10.03 -7.00 -4.51
CA LEU A 153 10.32 -5.97 -3.51
C LEU A 153 11.21 -4.90 -4.12
N HIS A 154 11.01 -3.66 -3.70
CA HIS A 154 11.88 -2.54 -4.07
C HIS A 154 12.73 -2.16 -2.86
N MET A 155 14.01 -2.51 -2.87
CA MET A 155 14.95 -2.14 -1.81
C MET A 155 15.39 -0.69 -1.98
N LEU A 156 15.21 0.14 -0.97
CA LEU A 156 15.78 1.47 -0.92
C LEU A 156 17.26 1.37 -0.51
N GLU A 157 18.16 1.80 -1.38
CA GLU A 157 19.58 1.85 -1.10
C GLU A 157 19.91 2.96 -0.09
N PRO A 158 20.58 2.63 1.03
CA PRO A 158 20.98 3.64 2.01
C PRO A 158 21.94 4.68 1.40
N GLY A 159 21.57 5.96 1.48
CA GLY A 159 22.43 7.09 1.12
C GLY A 159 22.33 7.57 -0.33
N THR A 160 21.67 6.83 -1.23
CA THR A 160 21.55 7.21 -2.65
C THR A 160 20.10 7.47 -3.08
N ASN A 161 19.12 7.11 -2.24
CA ASN A 161 17.68 7.16 -2.55
C ASN A 161 17.27 6.34 -3.79
N LEU A 162 18.11 5.40 -4.23
CA LEU A 162 17.85 4.55 -5.39
C LEU A 162 17.10 3.28 -4.99
N TYR A 163 16.11 2.91 -5.80
CA TYR A 163 15.33 1.69 -5.59
C TYR A 163 15.80 0.54 -6.50
N HIS A 164 16.22 -0.56 -5.87
CA HIS A 164 16.61 -1.78 -6.55
C HIS A 164 15.48 -2.81 -6.53
N ARG A 165 15.23 -3.45 -7.68
CA ARG A 165 14.21 -4.51 -7.81
C ARG A 165 14.77 -5.84 -7.30
N ILE A 166 14.06 -6.44 -6.36
CA ILE A 166 14.38 -7.73 -5.76
C ILE A 166 13.21 -8.69 -6.07
N PRO A 167 13.30 -9.48 -7.15
CA PRO A 167 12.25 -10.42 -7.51
C PRO A 167 12.19 -11.58 -6.52
N TYR A 168 11.18 -12.43 -6.68
CA TYR A 168 11.17 -13.75 -6.06
C TYR A 168 12.50 -14.48 -6.30
N ARG A 169 12.96 -15.19 -5.27
CA ARG A 169 14.11 -16.08 -5.42
C ARG A 169 13.84 -17.20 -6.43
N ASN A 170 12.61 -17.71 -6.46
CA ASN A 170 12.15 -18.58 -7.53
C ASN A 170 11.29 -17.77 -8.50
N THR A 171 11.85 -17.45 -9.66
CA THR A 171 11.22 -16.63 -10.71
C THR A 171 10.11 -17.35 -11.46
N SER A 172 9.95 -18.67 -11.29
CA SER A 172 8.84 -19.43 -11.89
C SER A 172 7.49 -19.17 -11.21
N ARG A 173 7.46 -18.39 -10.13
CA ARG A 173 6.25 -18.11 -9.36
C ARG A 173 5.45 -16.98 -10.01
N PRO A 174 4.12 -17.11 -10.16
CA PRO A 174 3.28 -16.03 -10.65
C PRO A 174 3.20 -14.88 -9.65
N SER A 175 2.86 -13.71 -10.18
CA SER A 175 2.47 -12.57 -9.37
C SER A 175 1.15 -12.85 -8.67
N ILE A 176 1.09 -12.56 -7.38
CA ILE A 176 -0.11 -12.66 -6.55
C ILE A 176 -0.17 -11.45 -5.64
N SER A 177 -1.34 -11.16 -5.10
CA SER A 177 -1.57 -10.12 -4.11
C SER A 177 -1.32 -10.59 -2.67
N ILE A 178 -1.17 -9.64 -1.75
CA ILE A 178 -1.06 -9.92 -0.31
C ILE A 178 -2.29 -10.65 0.23
N TRP A 179 -3.46 -10.41 -0.33
CA TRP A 179 -4.72 -11.00 0.13
C TRP A 179 -4.81 -12.47 -0.27
N GLU A 180 -4.43 -12.80 -1.51
CA GLU A 180 -4.34 -14.19 -1.98
C GLU A 180 -3.31 -14.98 -1.16
N GLN A 181 -2.13 -14.40 -0.92
CA GLN A 181 -1.11 -15.03 -0.09
C GLN A 181 -1.62 -15.31 1.34
N ARG A 182 -2.30 -14.33 1.95
CA ARG A 182 -2.88 -14.49 3.29
C ARG A 182 -4.02 -15.50 3.32
N ALA A 183 -4.87 -15.53 2.30
CA ALA A 183 -5.95 -16.49 2.16
C ALA A 183 -5.40 -17.92 2.02
N ALA A 184 -4.41 -18.13 1.14
CA ALA A 184 -3.74 -19.41 0.95
C ALA A 184 -3.08 -19.92 2.24
N ILE A 185 -2.37 -19.04 2.97
CA ILE A 185 -1.80 -19.40 4.28
C ILE A 185 -2.90 -19.79 5.27
N ARG A 186 -4.02 -19.06 5.32
CA ARG A 186 -5.14 -19.35 6.23
C ARG A 186 -5.79 -20.69 5.92
N GLN A 187 -6.00 -21.00 4.65
CA GLN A 187 -6.58 -22.27 4.20
C GLN A 187 -5.67 -23.46 4.57
N LEU A 188 -4.36 -23.33 4.32
CA LEU A 188 -3.38 -24.31 4.80
C LEU A 188 -3.45 -24.49 6.32
N LYS A 189 -3.72 -23.41 7.07
CA LYS A 189 -3.86 -23.50 8.52
C LYS A 189 -5.03 -24.34 8.98
N GLN A 190 -6.15 -24.24 8.28
CA GLN A 190 -7.35 -24.97 8.62
C GLN A 190 -7.25 -26.46 8.25
N GLN A 191 -6.47 -26.80 7.23
CA GLN A 191 -6.30 -28.18 6.75
C GLN A 191 -5.30 -29.01 7.58
N GLY A 192 -4.72 -28.46 8.66
CA GLY A 192 -3.78 -29.19 9.51
C GLY A 192 -2.48 -29.63 8.80
N GLN A 193 -2.20 -29.11 7.61
CA GLN A 193 -0.99 -29.43 6.87
C GLN A 193 0.20 -28.73 7.53
N SER A 194 0.89 -29.45 8.41
CA SER A 194 2.10 -28.99 9.12
C SER A 194 3.31 -28.68 8.22
N ARG A 195 3.16 -28.70 6.89
CA ARG A 195 4.24 -28.46 5.92
C ARG A 195 4.25 -27.00 5.44
N TRP A 196 4.25 -26.07 6.40
CA TRP A 196 4.21 -24.60 6.19
C TRP A 196 5.40 -24.01 5.43
N MET A 197 6.44 -24.80 5.14
CA MET A 197 7.68 -24.32 4.55
C MET A 197 7.75 -24.47 3.02
N LYS A 198 6.84 -25.21 2.36
CA LYS A 198 6.98 -25.50 0.91
C LYS A 198 5.71 -25.37 0.05
N ILE A 199 4.49 -25.37 0.61
CA ILE A 199 3.27 -25.71 -0.18
C ILE A 199 2.22 -24.59 -0.30
N ALA A 200 2.37 -23.42 0.33
CA ALA A 200 1.37 -22.33 0.20
C ALA A 200 1.05 -21.92 -1.24
N PHE A 201 1.99 -22.16 -2.15
CA PHE A 201 1.88 -21.72 -3.53
C PHE A 201 1.28 -22.79 -4.48
N LEU A 202 1.39 -24.08 -4.17
CA LEU A 202 0.88 -25.14 -5.06
C LEU A 202 -0.66 -25.15 -5.16
N LEU A 203 -1.33 -24.59 -4.14
CA LEU A 203 -2.78 -24.48 -4.08
C LEU A 203 -3.33 -23.36 -4.99
N LEU A 204 -2.61 -22.25 -5.13
CA LEU A 204 -3.04 -21.16 -6.01
C LEU A 204 -2.92 -21.52 -7.50
N SER A 205 -1.92 -22.33 -7.89
CA SER A 205 -1.81 -22.85 -9.26
C SER A 205 -2.87 -23.91 -9.59
N THR A 206 -3.23 -24.77 -8.63
CA THR A 206 -4.23 -25.84 -8.84
C THR A 206 -5.68 -25.37 -8.74
N GLU A 207 -5.95 -24.23 -8.09
CA GLU A 207 -7.27 -23.59 -8.12
C GLU A 207 -7.49 -22.73 -9.37
N CYS A 208 -6.42 -22.16 -9.96
CA CYS A 208 -6.52 -21.39 -11.20
C CYS A 208 -6.83 -22.29 -12.41
N GLU A 209 -6.36 -23.54 -12.43
CA GLU A 209 -6.68 -24.53 -13.48
C GLU A 209 -8.09 -25.14 -13.34
N ARG A 210 -8.79 -24.97 -12.21
CA ARG A 210 -10.14 -25.53 -12.00
C ARG A 210 -11.30 -24.56 -12.26
N LYS A 211 -11.02 -23.36 -12.78
CA LYS A 211 -12.04 -22.32 -13.04
C LYS A 211 -12.28 -22.02 -14.52
N TYR A 212 -11.94 -22.95 -15.42
CA TYR A 212 -12.36 -22.92 -16.83
C TYR A 212 -13.09 -24.20 -17.20
#